data_AF-A0A512C141-F1
#
_entry.id   AF-A0A512C141-F1
#
_cell.length_a   1.000
_cell.length_b   1.000
_cell.length_c   1.000
_cell.angle_alpha   90.00
_cell.angle_beta   90.00
_cell.angle_gamma   90.00
#
_symmetry.space_group_name_H-M   'P 1'
#
loop_
_entity.id
_entity.type
_entity.pdbx_description
1 polymer ?
#
loop_
_entity_poly.entity_id
_entity_poly.type
_entity_poly.pdbx_seq_one_letter_code
_entity_poly.pdbx_strand_id
1 'polypeptide(L)'
;MGAGISAIQLLDEVSRVTTTTWVTRREPEFRDGPFDEKVGRAAVAIVEDRVRRGLPPASVVSVTGIPVTPAVAAMRARGVLTRRPMFSEITEDGVRWSDGTALRADVILWCTGFRSSLDHLAPLMLRQPGGGIVMTGRLATQVAKDPRVHLVGYGPSASTIGANRAGRAAVEALMAFLELG
;
A
#
# COMPACT_ATOMS: atom_id res chain seq x y z
N MET A 1 6.04 12.51 -3.60
CA MET A 1 4.57 12.48 -3.78
C MET A 1 4.00 11.21 -3.20
N GLY A 2 2.83 11.26 -2.55
CA GLY A 2 2.23 10.11 -1.87
C GLY A 2 2.31 10.20 -0.34
N ALA A 3 1.53 9.37 0.35
CA ALA A 3 1.29 9.47 1.79
C ALA A 3 1.56 8.17 2.57
N GLY A 4 2.18 7.17 1.94
CA GLY A 4 2.57 5.93 2.62
C GLY A 4 3.82 6.11 3.50
N ILE A 5 4.19 5.07 4.26
CA ILE A 5 5.43 5.04 5.07
C ILE A 5 6.65 5.41 4.22
N SER A 6 6.79 4.82 3.03
CA SER A 6 7.91 5.13 2.13
C SER A 6 7.97 6.61 1.77
N ALA A 7 6.83 7.28 1.59
CA ALA A 7 6.79 8.70 1.29
C ALA A 7 7.28 9.55 2.49
N ILE A 8 6.88 9.18 3.71
CA ILE A 8 7.30 9.88 4.93
C ILE A 8 8.79 9.70 5.20
N GLN A 9 9.31 8.48 5.08
CA GLN A 9 10.72 8.18 5.30
C GLN A 9 11.61 8.93 4.30
N LEU A 10 11.28 8.85 3.00
CA LEU A 10 12.04 9.54 1.96
C LEU A 10 11.92 11.06 2.10
N LEU A 11 10.75 11.58 2.50
CA LEU A 11 10.60 13.01 2.80
C LEU A 11 11.47 13.45 3.98
N ASP A 12 11.57 12.64 5.05
CA ASP A 12 12.43 12.96 6.20
C ASP A 12 13.89 13.10 5.76
N GLU A 13 14.39 12.12 5.00
CA GLU A 13 15.78 12.07 4.54
C GLU A 13 16.09 13.19 3.55
N VAL A 14 15.28 13.32 2.49
CA VAL A 14 15.55 14.30 1.41
C VAL A 14 15.38 15.73 1.89
N SER A 15 14.42 16.00 2.79
CA SER A 15 14.20 17.36 3.32
C SER A 15 15.37 17.94 4.13
N ARG A 16 16.36 17.12 4.49
CA ARG A 16 17.56 17.56 5.24
C ARG A 16 18.65 18.10 4.34
N VAL A 17 18.61 17.78 3.05
CA VAL A 17 19.69 18.11 2.10
C VAL A 17 19.22 19.02 0.96
N THR A 18 17.91 19.18 0.77
CA THR A 18 17.35 20.05 -0.25
C THR A 18 15.94 20.52 0.13
N THR A 19 15.39 21.47 -0.63
CA THR A 19 14.02 21.92 -0.48
C THR A 19 13.04 20.85 -0.99
N THR A 20 11.91 20.70 -0.31
CA THR A 20 10.92 19.68 -0.64
C THR A 20 9.52 20.26 -0.59
N THR A 21 8.68 19.90 -1.56
CA THR A 21 7.23 20.10 -1.50
C THR A 21 6.55 18.74 -1.42
N TRP A 22 5.74 18.53 -0.38
CA TRP A 22 5.03 17.28 -0.19
C TRP A 22 3.62 17.33 -0.77
N VAL A 23 3.37 16.51 -1.77
CA VAL A 23 2.09 16.46 -2.49
C VAL A 23 1.37 15.13 -2.26
N THR A 24 0.09 15.18 -1.87
CA THR A 24 -0.74 13.98 -1.66
C THR A 24 -2.17 14.16 -2.15
N ARG A 25 -2.77 13.05 -2.64
CA ARG A 25 -4.16 13.02 -3.13
C ARG A 25 -5.19 13.27 -2.03
N ARG A 26 -5.03 12.61 -0.89
CA ARG A 26 -5.85 12.79 0.31
C ARG A 26 -4.97 13.26 1.44
N GLU A 27 -5.56 13.95 2.40
CA GLU A 27 -4.86 14.31 3.62
C GLU A 27 -4.42 13.04 4.37
N PRO A 28 -3.13 12.92 4.72
CA PRO A 28 -2.63 11.79 5.47
C PRO A 28 -3.19 11.80 6.89
N GLU A 29 -3.77 10.69 7.29
CA GLU A 29 -4.21 10.49 8.67
C GLU A 29 -3.02 10.10 9.53
N PHE A 30 -2.71 10.93 10.53
CA PHE A 30 -1.71 10.61 11.54
C PHE A 30 -2.41 10.05 12.77
N ARG A 31 -1.83 9.00 13.35
CA ARG A 31 -2.40 8.31 14.50
C ARG A 31 -1.41 8.32 15.65
N ASP A 32 -1.90 8.73 16.82
CA ASP A 32 -1.18 8.64 18.07
C ASP A 32 -1.27 7.23 18.69
N GLY A 33 -0.33 6.94 19.59
CA GLY A 33 -0.27 5.68 20.32
C GLY A 33 0.42 4.53 19.58
N PRO A 34 0.69 3.42 20.28
CA PRO A 34 1.48 2.31 19.75
C PRO A 34 0.78 1.61 18.58
N PHE A 35 1.57 0.94 17.74
CA PHE A 35 1.05 -0.05 16.80
C PHE A 35 1.18 -1.43 17.45
N ASP A 36 0.13 -1.84 18.16
CA ASP A 36 0.10 -3.12 18.86
C ASP A 36 -0.45 -4.25 17.96
N GLU A 37 -0.43 -5.47 18.49
CA GLU A 37 -0.90 -6.65 17.78
C GLU A 37 -2.40 -6.57 17.42
N LYS A 38 -3.21 -5.91 18.25
CA LYS A 38 -4.65 -5.75 18.01
C LYS A 38 -4.90 -4.87 16.80
N VAL A 39 -4.21 -3.73 16.71
CA VAL A 39 -4.27 -2.84 15.54
C VAL A 39 -3.76 -3.55 14.30
N GLY A 40 -2.65 -4.30 14.41
CA GLY A 40 -2.12 -5.11 13.32
C GLY A 40 -3.14 -6.13 12.79
N ARG A 41 -3.78 -6.90 13.68
CA ARG A 41 -4.83 -7.87 13.30
C ARG A 41 -6.04 -7.21 12.64
N ALA A 42 -6.51 -6.07 13.17
CA ALA A 42 -7.63 -5.34 12.59
C ALA A 42 -7.31 -4.84 11.18
N ALA A 43 -6.09 -4.33 10.96
CA ALA A 43 -5.63 -3.90 9.65
C ALA A 43 -5.61 -5.06 8.63
N VAL A 44 -5.06 -6.20 9.04
CA VAL A 44 -5.02 -7.41 8.22
C VAL A 44 -6.44 -7.87 7.86
N ALA A 45 -7.37 -7.88 8.82
CA ALA A 45 -8.76 -8.26 8.59
C ALA A 45 -9.47 -7.36 7.56
N ILE A 46 -9.21 -6.05 7.59
CA ILE A 46 -9.78 -5.11 6.60
C ILE A 46 -9.21 -5.38 5.19
N VAL A 47 -7.91 -5.63 5.07
CA VAL A 47 -7.30 -5.96 3.77
C VAL A 47 -7.81 -7.32 3.27
N GLU A 48 -8.00 -8.28 4.17
CA GLU A 48 -8.59 -9.58 3.87
C GLU A 48 -10.03 -9.47 3.35
N ASP A 49 -10.92 -8.72 4.02
CA ASP A 49 -12.29 -8.49 3.55
C ASP A 49 -12.32 -7.93 2.13
N ARG A 50 -11.46 -6.95 1.83
CA ARG A 50 -11.37 -6.35 0.50
C ARG A 50 -11.06 -7.37 -0.58
N VAL A 51 -10.05 -8.21 -0.38
CA VAL A 51 -9.67 -9.21 -1.38
C VAL A 51 -10.70 -10.34 -1.50
N ARG A 52 -11.39 -10.69 -0.41
CA ARG A 52 -12.53 -11.63 -0.44
C ARG A 52 -13.71 -11.09 -1.26
N ARG A 53 -13.87 -9.76 -1.32
CA ARG A 53 -14.86 -9.08 -2.15
C ARG A 53 -14.39 -8.81 -3.58
N GLY A 54 -13.20 -9.29 -3.97
CA GLY A 54 -12.64 -9.06 -5.30
C GLY A 54 -12.15 -7.64 -5.54
N LEU A 55 -11.98 -6.83 -4.49
CA LEU A 55 -11.41 -5.49 -4.60
C LEU A 55 -9.87 -5.57 -4.58
N PRO A 56 -9.16 -4.63 -5.23
CA PRO A 56 -7.72 -4.53 -5.09
C PRO A 56 -7.31 -4.35 -3.63
N PRO A 57 -6.19 -4.97 -3.20
CA PRO A 57 -5.68 -4.84 -1.85
C PRO A 57 -5.34 -3.38 -1.57
N ALA A 58 -5.69 -2.92 -0.37
CA ALA A 58 -5.28 -1.61 0.13
C ALA A 58 -3.93 -1.72 0.86
N SER A 59 -3.18 -0.62 0.92
CA SER A 59 -1.99 -0.57 1.77
C SER A 59 -2.40 -0.61 3.26
N VAL A 60 -1.59 -1.25 4.11
CA VAL A 60 -1.86 -1.29 5.56
C VAL A 60 -1.97 0.13 6.13
N VAL A 61 -1.06 1.05 5.76
CA VAL A 61 -1.12 2.44 6.23
C VAL A 61 -2.35 3.20 5.78
N SER A 62 -2.93 2.88 4.61
CA SER A 62 -4.20 3.50 4.22
C SER A 62 -5.38 3.06 5.09
N VAL A 63 -5.22 2.03 5.91
CA VAL A 63 -6.21 1.52 6.87
C VAL A 63 -5.87 1.94 8.30
N THR A 64 -4.59 2.01 8.66
CA THR A 64 -4.14 2.22 10.05
C THR A 64 -3.72 3.65 10.37
N GLY A 65 -3.58 4.50 9.35
CA GLY A 65 -2.92 5.79 9.46
C GLY A 65 -1.39 5.67 9.63
N ILE A 66 -0.74 6.83 9.61
CA ILE A 66 0.71 7.00 9.81
C ILE A 66 0.96 7.16 11.31
N PRO A 67 1.76 6.29 11.96
CA PRO A 67 2.05 6.44 13.38
C PRO A 67 2.89 7.70 13.65
N VAL A 68 2.52 8.46 14.69
CA VAL A 68 3.33 9.58 15.17
C VAL A 68 4.51 9.05 15.98
N THR A 69 5.64 8.89 15.29
CA THR A 69 6.93 8.53 15.90
C THR A 69 7.74 9.77 16.27
N PRO A 70 8.82 9.64 17.08
CA PRO A 70 9.74 10.75 17.32
C PRO A 70 10.29 11.37 16.03
N ALA A 71 10.52 10.56 14.99
CA ALA A 71 10.93 11.05 13.67
C ALA A 71 9.85 11.91 13.01
N VAL A 72 8.59 11.46 13.01
CA VAL A 72 7.45 12.25 12.50
C VAL A 72 7.27 13.54 13.28
N ALA A 73 7.41 13.52 14.61
CA ALA A 73 7.37 14.71 15.45
C ALA A 73 8.50 15.70 15.08
N ALA A 74 9.72 15.21 14.86
CA ALA A 74 10.84 16.03 14.40
C ALA A 74 10.59 16.61 13.00
N MET A 75 10.01 15.85 12.07
CA MET A 75 9.61 16.36 10.76
C MET A 75 8.57 17.48 10.86
N ARG A 76 7.57 17.34 11.76
CA ARG A 76 6.60 18.41 12.03
C ARG A 76 7.28 19.67 12.56
N ALA A 77 8.21 19.52 13.50
CA ALA A 77 8.97 20.64 14.05
C ALA A 77 9.81 21.37 12.98
N ARG A 78 10.30 20.65 11.96
CA ARG A 78 10.98 21.24 10.80
C ARG A 78 10.04 21.82 9.74
N GLY A 79 8.72 21.67 9.89
CA GLY A 79 7.72 22.18 8.95
C GLY A 79 7.59 21.38 7.63
N VAL A 80 8.28 20.25 7.49
CA VAL A 80 8.34 19.49 6.21
C VAL A 80 7.10 18.65 5.95
N LEU A 81 6.23 18.47 6.95
CA LEU A 81 4.93 17.80 6.79
C LEU A 81 3.81 18.75 6.35
N THR A 82 4.15 19.87 5.73
CA THR A 82 3.19 20.77 5.09
C THR A 82 2.77 20.20 3.74
N ARG A 83 1.62 19.52 3.72
CA ARG A 83 1.03 18.94 2.52
C ARG A 83 0.50 20.04 1.58
N ARG A 84 0.66 19.82 0.27
CA ARG A 84 -0.18 20.42 -0.79
C ARG A 84 -1.09 19.36 -1.46
N PRO A 85 -2.29 19.74 -1.94
CA PRO A 85 -3.09 18.90 -2.84
C PRO A 85 -2.34 18.54 -4.11
N MET A 86 -2.82 17.55 -4.86
CA MET A 86 -2.26 17.20 -6.17
C MET A 86 -2.31 18.39 -7.13
N PHE A 87 -1.21 18.65 -7.82
CA PHE A 87 -1.17 19.57 -8.96
C PHE A 87 -2.00 19.00 -10.12
N SER A 88 -2.38 19.86 -11.07
CA SER A 88 -3.16 19.48 -12.27
C SER A 88 -2.29 19.18 -13.48
N GLU A 89 -1.07 19.70 -13.52
CA GLU A 89 -0.18 19.62 -14.69
C GLU A 89 1.29 19.51 -14.26
N ILE A 90 2.07 18.73 -15.01
CA ILE A 90 3.54 18.75 -14.98
C ILE A 90 3.97 19.64 -16.16
N THR A 91 4.74 20.68 -15.88
CA THR A 91 5.31 21.57 -16.89
C THR A 91 6.73 21.11 -17.24
N GLU A 92 7.34 21.75 -18.23
CA GLU A 92 8.72 21.46 -18.63
C GLU A 92 9.72 21.58 -17.46
N ASP A 93 9.46 22.52 -16.55
CA ASP A 93 10.34 22.90 -15.44
C ASP A 93 9.77 22.61 -14.04
N GLY A 94 8.59 22.00 -13.94
CA GLY A 94 7.94 21.80 -12.65
C GLY A 94 6.49 21.34 -12.71
N VAL A 95 5.65 21.93 -11.86
CA VAL A 95 4.24 21.54 -11.68
C VAL A 95 3.34 22.76 -11.49
N ARG A 96 2.07 22.65 -11.92
CA ARG A 96 1.07 23.71 -11.82
C ARG A 96 -0.24 23.20 -11.22
N TRP A 97 -0.82 23.99 -10.31
CA TRP A 97 -2.13 23.75 -9.69
C TRP A 97 -3.25 24.43 -10.49
N SER A 98 -4.48 24.00 -10.25
CA SER A 98 -5.67 24.50 -10.94
C SER A 98 -5.96 25.98 -10.68
N ASP A 99 -5.42 26.55 -9.60
CA ASP A 99 -5.50 27.98 -9.29
C ASP A 99 -4.45 28.83 -10.03
N GLY A 100 -3.63 28.22 -10.88
CA GLY A 100 -2.56 28.87 -11.62
C GLY A 100 -1.23 28.93 -10.89
N THR A 101 -1.18 28.56 -9.59
CA THR A 101 0.08 28.51 -8.84
C THR A 101 1.03 27.52 -9.52
N ALA A 102 2.26 27.96 -9.79
CA ALA A 102 3.32 27.13 -10.33
C ALA A 102 4.45 26.94 -9.32
N LEU A 103 5.10 25.79 -9.39
CA LEU A 103 6.29 25.46 -8.60
C LEU A 103 7.30 24.78 -9.51
N ARG A 104 8.50 25.37 -9.63
CA ARG A 104 9.63 24.71 -10.27
C ARG A 104 10.02 23.47 -9.47
N ALA A 105 10.26 22.35 -10.15
CA ALA A 105 10.71 21.11 -9.52
C ALA A 105 11.69 20.38 -10.44
N ASP A 106 12.93 20.21 -9.98
CA ASP A 106 13.95 19.50 -10.76
C ASP A 106 13.76 17.96 -10.68
N VAL A 107 13.14 17.46 -9.61
CA VAL A 107 12.88 16.02 -9.40
C VAL A 107 11.48 15.79 -8.83
N ILE A 108 10.75 14.85 -9.43
CA ILE A 108 9.49 14.32 -8.90
C ILE A 108 9.71 12.89 -8.39
N LEU A 109 9.66 12.71 -7.07
CA LEU A 109 9.77 11.40 -6.44
C LEU A 109 8.38 10.75 -6.25
N TRP A 110 8.15 9.64 -6.95
CA TRP A 110 6.87 8.91 -6.95
C TRP A 110 6.81 7.84 -5.85
N CYS A 111 6.31 8.21 -4.68
CA CYS A 111 6.02 7.28 -3.58
C CYS A 111 4.53 6.89 -3.59
N THR A 112 4.01 6.56 -4.78
CA THR A 112 2.57 6.32 -5.03
C THR A 112 2.13 4.87 -4.88
N GLY A 113 3.01 4.02 -4.35
CA GLY A 113 2.76 2.59 -4.12
C GLY A 113 3.05 1.74 -5.35
N PHE A 114 2.64 0.48 -5.28
CA PHE A 114 2.95 -0.55 -6.27
C PHE A 114 1.68 -1.28 -6.70
N ARG A 115 1.73 -1.89 -7.90
CA ARG A 115 0.76 -2.89 -8.33
C ARG A 115 1.37 -4.27 -8.15
N SER A 116 0.53 -5.29 -7.95
CA SER A 116 0.99 -6.68 -7.92
C SER A 116 1.53 -7.10 -9.29
N SER A 117 2.73 -7.68 -9.31
CA SER A 117 3.36 -8.22 -10.52
C SER A 117 2.77 -9.59 -10.85
N LEU A 118 1.70 -9.60 -11.65
CA LEU A 118 0.91 -10.79 -11.97
C LEU A 118 0.68 -10.94 -13.48
N ASP A 119 1.51 -10.31 -14.31
CA ASP A 119 1.32 -10.28 -15.77
C ASP A 119 1.47 -11.68 -16.39
N HIS A 120 2.32 -12.52 -15.80
CA HIS A 120 2.45 -13.94 -16.16
C HIS A 120 1.16 -14.75 -15.93
N LEU A 121 0.20 -14.24 -15.14
CA LEU A 121 -1.11 -14.86 -14.92
C LEU A 121 -2.23 -14.23 -15.77
N ALA A 122 -1.91 -13.26 -16.63
CA ALA A 122 -2.92 -12.58 -17.46
C ALA A 122 -3.79 -13.55 -18.30
N PRO A 123 -3.26 -14.62 -18.94
CA PRO A 123 -4.07 -15.56 -19.70
C PRO A 123 -5.15 -16.29 -18.89
N LEU A 124 -4.99 -16.40 -17.56
CA LEU A 124 -5.96 -17.05 -16.69
C LEU A 124 -7.17 -16.15 -16.37
N MET A 125 -7.11 -14.86 -16.73
CA MET A 125 -8.22 -13.90 -16.58
C MET A 125 -8.77 -13.87 -15.14
N LEU A 126 -7.88 -13.92 -14.14
CA LEU A 126 -8.24 -14.03 -12.71
C LEU A 126 -8.82 -12.73 -12.12
N ARG A 127 -8.57 -11.59 -12.77
CA ARG A 127 -8.99 -10.28 -12.29
C ARG A 127 -10.46 -10.02 -12.58
N GLN A 128 -11.13 -9.39 -11.64
CA GLN A 128 -12.46 -8.80 -11.78
C GLN A 128 -12.38 -7.48 -12.58
N PRO A 129 -13.50 -6.96 -13.13
CA PRO A 129 -13.52 -5.67 -13.83
C PRO A 129 -12.93 -4.51 -13.00
N GLY A 130 -13.05 -4.56 -11.67
CA GLY A 130 -12.44 -3.59 -10.74
C GLY A 130 -10.94 -3.75 -10.49
N GLY A 131 -10.27 -4.69 -11.17
CA GLY A 131 -8.83 -4.92 -11.11
C GLY A 131 -8.34 -5.77 -9.94
N GLY A 132 -9.22 -6.13 -9.00
CA GLY A 132 -8.92 -7.05 -7.90
C GLY A 132 -9.11 -8.52 -8.28
N ILE A 133 -8.67 -9.41 -7.40
CA ILE A 133 -8.82 -10.87 -7.53
C ILE A 133 -9.58 -11.36 -6.30
N VAL A 134 -10.61 -12.16 -6.50
CA VAL A 134 -11.41 -12.73 -5.41
C VAL A 134 -10.57 -13.82 -4.75
N MET A 135 -10.23 -13.61 -3.48
CA MET A 135 -9.41 -14.54 -2.69
C MET A 135 -10.25 -15.33 -1.68
N THR A 136 -9.92 -16.59 -1.46
CA THR A 136 -10.61 -17.54 -0.55
C THR A 136 -9.60 -18.36 0.28
N GLY A 137 -10.09 -19.34 1.03
CA GLY A 137 -9.28 -20.17 1.92
C GLY A 137 -8.98 -19.48 3.27
N ARG A 138 -8.26 -20.17 4.16
CA ARG A 138 -8.09 -19.76 5.57
C ARG A 138 -7.40 -18.40 5.77
N LEU A 139 -6.41 -18.06 4.95
CA LEU A 139 -5.67 -16.80 5.00
C LEU A 139 -5.74 -16.01 3.69
N ALA A 140 -6.85 -16.16 2.95
CA ALA A 140 -7.08 -15.51 1.66
C ALA A 140 -5.92 -15.73 0.66
N THR A 141 -5.37 -16.94 0.63
CA THR A 141 -4.24 -17.29 -0.26
C THR A 141 -4.70 -17.91 -1.56
N GLN A 142 -5.91 -18.47 -1.63
CA GLN A 142 -6.42 -19.18 -2.80
C GLN A 142 -7.20 -18.25 -3.72
N VAL A 143 -7.09 -18.40 -5.03
CA VAL A 143 -7.91 -17.64 -5.99
C VAL A 143 -9.25 -18.35 -6.20
N ALA A 144 -10.37 -17.65 -5.99
CA ALA A 144 -11.70 -18.25 -6.09
C ALA A 144 -12.01 -18.83 -7.49
N LYS A 145 -11.54 -18.15 -8.54
CA LYS A 145 -11.78 -18.55 -9.94
C LYS A 145 -10.97 -19.77 -10.35
N ASP A 146 -9.83 -20.01 -9.72
CA ASP A 146 -8.98 -21.16 -9.99
C ASP A 146 -8.33 -21.64 -8.67
N PRO A 147 -8.93 -22.63 -7.98
CA PRO A 147 -8.45 -23.11 -6.69
C PRO A 147 -7.04 -23.70 -6.70
N ARG A 148 -6.45 -23.95 -7.87
CA ARG A 148 -5.07 -24.40 -8.04
C ARG A 148 -4.07 -23.26 -7.87
N VAL A 149 -4.52 -22.02 -8.03
CA VAL A 149 -3.67 -20.82 -7.96
C VAL A 149 -3.72 -20.24 -6.56
N HIS A 150 -2.55 -20.11 -5.94
CA HIS A 150 -2.37 -19.43 -4.67
C HIS A 150 -1.45 -18.21 -4.81
N LEU A 151 -1.84 -17.08 -4.21
CA LEU A 151 -1.11 -15.82 -4.24
C LEU A 151 -0.60 -15.49 -2.82
N VAL A 152 0.59 -15.98 -2.48
CA VAL A 152 1.26 -15.68 -1.21
C VAL A 152 2.00 -14.34 -1.33
N GLY A 153 1.88 -13.48 -0.31
CA GLY A 153 2.38 -12.10 -0.35
C GLY A 153 1.41 -11.10 -1.01
N TYR A 154 0.26 -11.57 -1.49
CA TYR A 154 -0.82 -10.72 -2.00
C TYR A 154 -1.80 -10.34 -0.87
N GLY A 155 -2.19 -9.07 -0.82
CA GLY A 155 -3.18 -8.55 0.13
C GLY A 155 -2.77 -8.73 1.60
N PRO A 156 -3.57 -9.43 2.43
CA PRO A 156 -3.34 -9.51 3.89
C PRO A 156 -2.02 -10.18 4.27
N SER A 157 -1.39 -10.90 3.34
CA SER A 157 -0.11 -11.59 3.53
C SER A 157 1.11 -10.76 3.13
N ALA A 158 0.94 -9.51 2.68
CA ALA A 158 2.02 -8.62 2.22
C ALA A 158 2.87 -8.06 3.38
N SER A 159 3.46 -8.95 4.19
CA SER A 159 4.43 -8.64 5.24
C SER A 159 5.31 -9.87 5.48
N THR A 160 6.50 -9.69 6.08
CA THR A 160 7.40 -10.80 6.38
C THR A 160 6.75 -11.87 7.26
N ILE A 161 6.02 -11.44 8.30
CA ILE A 161 5.32 -12.36 9.22
C ILE A 161 4.11 -13.00 8.54
N GLY A 162 3.33 -12.21 7.78
CA GLY A 162 2.13 -12.67 7.09
C GLY A 162 2.44 -13.69 6.00
N ALA A 163 3.52 -13.49 5.23
CA ALA A 163 3.94 -14.37 4.14
C ALA A 163 4.28 -15.78 4.64
N ASN A 164 4.99 -15.92 5.76
CA ASN A 164 5.33 -17.23 6.34
C ASN A 164 4.07 -18.03 6.72
N ARG A 165 3.10 -17.39 7.39
CA ARG A 165 1.84 -18.04 7.77
C ARG A 165 0.99 -18.40 6.56
N ALA A 166 0.94 -17.51 5.57
CA ALA A 166 0.23 -17.72 4.32
C ALA A 166 0.83 -18.87 3.49
N GLY A 167 2.16 -19.02 3.48
CA GLY A 167 2.83 -20.14 2.82
C GLY A 167 2.37 -21.49 3.37
N ARG A 168 2.36 -21.65 4.70
CA ARG A 168 1.86 -22.87 5.35
C ARG A 168 0.39 -23.14 4.98
N ALA A 169 -0.47 -22.14 5.07
CA ALA A 169 -1.89 -22.30 4.73
C ALA A 169 -2.12 -22.65 3.24
N ALA A 170 -1.30 -22.11 2.33
CA ALA A 170 -1.37 -22.45 0.92
C ALA A 170 -0.96 -23.91 0.68
N VAL A 171 0.11 -24.38 1.33
CA VAL A 171 0.55 -25.79 1.23
C VAL A 171 -0.51 -26.73 1.80
N GLU A 172 -1.05 -26.46 2.98
CA GLU A 172 -2.13 -27.27 3.58
C GLU A 172 -3.35 -27.38 2.63
N ALA A 173 -3.75 -26.27 1.99
CA ALA A 173 -4.84 -26.26 1.02
C ALA A 173 -4.52 -27.03 -0.27
N LEU A 174 -3.30 -26.91 -0.78
CA LEU A 174 -2.86 -27.62 -1.98
C LEU A 174 -2.74 -29.13 -1.74
N MET A 175 -2.22 -29.55 -0.58
CA MET A 175 -2.13 -30.97 -0.21
C MET A 175 -3.52 -31.61 -0.13
N ALA A 176 -4.49 -30.89 0.46
CA ALA A 176 -5.88 -31.34 0.49
C ALA A 176 -6.50 -31.38 -0.92
N PHE A 177 -6.24 -30.38 -1.77
CA PHE A 177 -6.73 -30.33 -3.15
C PHE A 177 -6.17 -31.46 -4.03
N LEU A 178 -4.92 -31.86 -3.79
CA LEU A 178 -4.23 -32.93 -4.52
C LEU A 178 -4.43 -34.32 -3.90
N GLU A 179 -5.16 -34.43 -2.79
CA GLU A 179 -5.38 -35.69 -2.06
C GLU A 179 -4.07 -36.35 -1.57
N LEU A 180 -3.10 -35.53 -1.16
CA LEU A 180 -1.77 -35.97 -0.71
C LEU A 180 -1.60 -35.92 0.82
N GLY A 181 -2.66 -35.63 1.58
CA GLY A 181 -2.63 -35.36 3.02
C GLY A 181 -3.42 -36.34 3.87
#